data_AF-A0A349R1S6-F1
#
_entry.id   AF-A0A349R1S6-F1
#
_cell.length_a   1.000
_cell.length_b   1.000
_cell.length_c   1.000
_cell.angle_alpha   90.00
_cell.angle_beta   90.00
_cell.angle_gamma   90.00
#
_symmetry.space_group_name_H-M   'P 1'
#
loop_
_entity.id
_entity.type
_entity.pdbx_description
1 polymer ?
#
loop_
_entity_poly.entity_id
_entity_poly.type
_entity_poly.pdbx_seq_one_letter_code
_entity_poly.pdbx_strand_id
1 'polypeptide(L)'
;MNLKTFFLYIPLCLGLVSCHQAKTPTPTSTKSEDHKKEQVALPASASLPSDTSSYDSPRFEGRVKEQAQQLMEMNDAGLFDKLHQKLTTTLPADQKDYFLGNPTLAVLAITKGNIFENGADDLGYIVYNKDNHRIEIILLDRKNNTFNTLYKELKVVNTLQNLDCSSSFGSLDYLVASELIYQEDYIRLNNSNYLIDDNSFEVTDISTNKNFDLQQGCLNKNIAKDAMANSLCVPTSSVYANFQCLKYNKKKQIFEIYFSQEFAD
;
A
#
# COMPACT_ATOMS: atom_id res chain seq x y z
N MET A 1 43.36 18.24 36.25
CA MET A 1 44.31 17.13 36.00
C MET A 1 43.97 16.52 34.66
N ASN A 2 44.94 16.51 33.74
CA ASN A 2 44.82 16.09 32.34
C ASN A 2 44.45 14.61 32.20
N LEU A 3 43.66 14.27 31.17
CA LEU A 3 44.14 13.32 30.16
C LEU A 3 43.43 13.56 28.82
N LYS A 4 44.23 13.96 27.83
CA LYS A 4 43.88 14.12 26.42
C LYS A 4 43.90 12.73 25.77
N THR A 5 42.90 12.42 24.96
CA THR A 5 42.96 11.28 24.03
C THR A 5 42.74 11.81 22.63
N PHE A 6 43.81 11.80 21.85
CA PHE A 6 43.86 12.13 20.43
C PHE A 6 43.17 11.03 19.61
N PHE A 7 42.21 11.39 18.77
CA PHE A 7 41.81 10.55 17.64
C PHE A 7 42.36 11.17 16.36
N LEU A 8 43.30 10.46 15.74
CA LEU A 8 43.93 10.78 14.46
C LEU A 8 42.92 10.46 13.34
N TYR A 9 42.49 11.48 12.61
CA TYR A 9 41.76 11.33 11.35
C TYR A 9 42.75 10.95 10.24
N ILE A 10 42.58 9.77 9.64
CA ILE A 10 43.26 9.36 8.40
C ILE A 10 42.22 9.48 7.26
N PRO A 11 42.34 10.45 6.34
CA PRO A 11 41.55 10.43 5.12
C PRO A 11 42.24 9.53 4.08
N LEU A 12 41.61 8.40 3.76
CA LEU A 12 42.01 7.49 2.70
C LEU A 12 41.53 8.08 1.35
N CYS A 13 42.42 8.80 0.65
CA CYS A 13 42.18 9.25 -0.72
C CYS A 13 42.30 8.06 -1.70
N LEU A 14 41.17 7.47 -2.08
CA LEU A 14 41.09 6.57 -3.24
C LEU A 14 40.92 7.41 -4.50
N GLY A 15 42.01 7.53 -5.27
CA GLY A 15 42.02 8.15 -6.59
C GLY A 15 41.26 7.29 -7.60
N LEU A 16 40.21 7.87 -8.18
CA LEU A 16 39.57 7.33 -9.36
C LEU A 16 40.35 7.78 -10.60
N VAL A 17 41.00 6.82 -11.25
CA VAL A 17 41.66 6.96 -12.55
C VAL A 17 40.60 7.22 -13.61
N SER A 18 40.54 8.46 -14.10
CA SER A 18 39.74 8.86 -15.26
C SER A 18 40.42 8.39 -16.55
N CYS A 19 39.86 7.38 -17.20
CA CYS A 19 40.21 7.07 -18.59
C CYS A 19 39.41 8.00 -19.52
N HIS A 20 40.05 9.09 -19.95
CA HIS A 20 39.65 9.82 -21.15
C HIS A 20 39.95 8.97 -22.39
N GLN A 21 38.93 8.49 -23.08
CA GLN A 21 39.07 8.03 -24.46
C GLN A 21 39.12 9.25 -25.40
N ALA A 22 40.24 9.36 -26.10
CA ALA A 22 40.50 10.37 -27.11
C ALA A 22 39.60 10.20 -28.34
N LYS A 23 39.08 11.32 -28.82
CA LYS A 23 38.40 11.47 -30.12
C LYS A 23 39.40 11.36 -31.26
N THR A 24 39.01 10.73 -32.36
CA THR A 24 39.55 10.95 -33.71
C THR A 24 38.52 10.48 -34.76
N PRO A 25 38.58 10.95 -36.03
CA PRO A 25 37.54 11.81 -36.60
C PRO A 25 36.70 11.14 -37.68
N THR A 26 35.50 11.68 -37.89
CA THR A 26 34.58 11.35 -38.99
C THR A 26 35.14 11.79 -40.34
N PRO A 27 35.08 10.94 -41.39
CA PRO A 27 35.18 11.40 -42.77
C PRO A 27 33.79 11.72 -43.33
N THR A 28 33.67 12.93 -43.86
CA THR A 28 32.51 13.42 -44.62
C THR A 28 32.38 12.69 -45.94
N SER A 29 31.22 12.09 -46.22
CA SER A 29 30.79 11.81 -47.60
C SER A 29 29.27 11.80 -47.69
N THR A 30 28.76 12.82 -48.35
CA THR A 30 27.38 13.00 -48.79
C THR A 30 26.95 11.89 -49.74
N LYS A 31 25.83 11.21 -49.46
CA LYS A 31 24.92 10.65 -50.47
C LYS A 31 23.56 10.35 -49.83
N SER A 32 22.55 10.95 -50.42
CA SER A 32 21.12 10.83 -50.12
C SER A 32 20.61 9.44 -50.47
N GLU A 33 19.98 8.75 -49.54
CA GLU A 33 18.98 7.71 -49.86
C GLU A 33 17.79 7.80 -48.89
N ASP A 34 16.63 7.83 -49.52
CA ASP A 34 15.29 7.94 -48.97
C ASP A 34 14.99 6.71 -48.09
N HIS A 35 14.93 6.87 -46.77
CA HIS A 35 14.39 5.84 -45.88
C HIS A 35 13.03 6.27 -45.34
N LYS A 36 12.01 5.70 -46.00
CA LYS A 36 10.65 5.48 -45.53
C LYS A 36 10.67 5.16 -44.03
N LYS A 37 10.23 6.10 -43.19
CA LYS A 37 9.98 5.85 -41.77
C LYS A 37 8.83 4.86 -41.65
N GLU A 38 9.17 3.58 -41.52
CA GLU A 38 8.27 2.59 -40.95
C GLU A 38 8.02 3.02 -39.50
N GLN A 39 6.84 3.59 -39.25
CA GLN A 39 6.34 3.78 -37.90
C GLN A 39 6.18 2.38 -37.31
N VAL A 40 7.21 1.94 -36.58
CA VAL A 40 7.09 0.85 -35.63
C VAL A 40 6.00 1.28 -34.67
N ALA A 41 4.80 0.70 -34.83
CA ALA A 41 3.76 0.83 -33.85
C ALA A 41 4.35 0.37 -32.51
N LEU A 42 4.35 1.28 -31.54
CA LEU A 42 4.66 0.95 -30.15
C LEU A 42 3.82 -0.28 -29.79
N PRO A 43 4.41 -1.35 -29.20
CA PRO A 43 3.64 -2.50 -28.79
C PRO A 43 2.52 -1.99 -27.88
N ALA A 44 1.29 -2.45 -28.12
CA ALA A 44 0.19 -2.22 -27.19
C ALA A 44 0.69 -2.60 -25.79
N SER A 45 0.70 -1.64 -24.87
CA SER A 45 1.24 -1.84 -23.53
C SER A 45 0.59 -3.08 -22.93
N ALA A 46 1.39 -4.12 -22.67
CA ALA A 46 0.89 -5.31 -22.02
C ALA A 46 0.19 -4.91 -20.71
N SER A 47 -1.01 -5.46 -20.47
CA SER A 47 -1.73 -5.20 -19.23
C SER A 47 -0.87 -5.65 -18.06
N LEU A 48 -0.72 -4.80 -17.05
CA LEU A 48 -0.04 -5.16 -15.81
C LEU A 48 -0.69 -6.40 -15.18
N PRO A 49 0.09 -7.32 -14.60
CA PRO A 49 -0.45 -8.48 -13.91
C PRO A 49 -1.25 -8.04 -12.68
N SER A 50 -2.18 -8.90 -12.23
CA SER A 50 -2.79 -8.74 -10.93
C SER A 50 -1.73 -8.88 -9.84
N ASP A 51 -1.80 -7.99 -8.86
CA ASP A 51 -0.99 -8.06 -7.65
C ASP A 51 -1.56 -9.15 -6.74
N THR A 52 -0.68 -9.77 -5.96
CA THR A 52 -1.01 -10.90 -5.08
C THR A 52 -0.58 -10.57 -3.67
N SER A 53 -1.38 -10.98 -2.68
CA SER A 53 -1.00 -10.81 -1.28
C SER A 53 0.37 -11.45 -1.00
N SER A 54 1.22 -10.76 -0.24
CA SER A 54 2.50 -11.28 0.25
C SER A 54 2.31 -12.59 1.01
N TYR A 55 1.18 -12.76 1.71
CA TYR A 55 0.85 -13.97 2.45
C TYR A 55 0.74 -15.20 1.55
N ASP A 56 0.37 -15.02 0.28
CA ASP A 56 0.20 -16.10 -0.69
C ASP A 56 1.43 -16.25 -1.61
N SER A 57 2.46 -15.43 -1.40
CA SER A 57 3.67 -15.40 -2.23
C SER A 57 4.82 -16.21 -1.59
N PRO A 58 5.35 -17.24 -2.27
CA PRO A 58 6.48 -18.03 -1.76
C PRO A 58 7.73 -17.19 -1.47
N ARG A 59 7.87 -16.03 -2.11
CA ARG A 59 8.98 -15.10 -1.88
C ARG A 59 9.05 -14.60 -0.44
N PHE A 60 7.92 -14.53 0.26
CA PHE A 60 7.82 -13.95 1.60
C PHE A 60 7.61 -14.99 2.70
N GLU A 61 7.65 -16.29 2.40
CA GLU A 61 7.25 -17.37 3.32
C GLU A 61 7.87 -17.25 4.72
N GLY A 62 9.19 -17.01 4.82
CA GLY A 62 9.86 -16.87 6.12
C GLY A 62 9.36 -15.68 6.93
N ARG A 63 9.19 -14.52 6.29
CA ARG A 63 8.73 -13.29 6.95
C ARG A 63 7.25 -13.34 7.29
N VAL A 64 6.44 -13.98 6.45
CA VAL A 64 5.02 -14.25 6.71
C VAL A 64 4.85 -15.11 7.95
N LYS A 65 5.69 -16.13 8.14
CA LYS A 65 5.67 -16.96 9.37
C LYS A 65 5.98 -16.15 10.62
N GLU A 66 7.00 -15.29 10.57
CA GLU A 66 7.37 -14.40 11.68
C GLU A 66 6.23 -13.41 12.01
N GLN A 67 5.67 -12.76 10.99
CA GLN A 67 4.56 -11.81 11.16
C GLN A 67 3.30 -12.49 11.72
N ALA A 68 2.96 -13.68 11.21
CA ALA A 68 1.81 -14.45 11.68
C ALA A 68 1.95 -14.82 13.17
N GLN A 69 3.15 -15.19 13.61
CA GLN A 69 3.43 -15.46 15.02
C GLN A 69 3.21 -14.23 15.90
N GLN A 70 3.68 -13.06 15.48
CA GLN A 70 3.48 -11.81 16.21
C GLN A 70 1.99 -11.42 16.28
N LEU A 71 1.25 -11.52 15.17
CA LEU A 71 -0.18 -11.26 15.16
C LEU A 71 -0.96 -12.23 16.07
N MET A 72 -0.55 -13.50 16.10
CA MET A 72 -1.14 -14.49 17.00
C MET A 72 -0.87 -14.15 18.47
N GLU A 73 0.35 -13.74 18.83
CA GLU A 73 0.67 -13.31 20.20
C GLU A 73 -0.15 -12.09 20.64
N MET A 74 -0.33 -11.11 19.74
CA MET A 74 -1.20 -9.95 19.97
C MET A 74 -2.67 -10.37 20.14
N ASN A 75 -3.16 -11.30 19.32
CA ASN A 75 -4.50 -11.86 19.43
C ASN A 75 -4.70 -12.60 20.77
N ASP A 76 -3.76 -13.44 21.16
CA ASP A 76 -3.81 -14.25 22.38
C ASP A 76 -3.74 -13.38 23.65
N ALA A 77 -3.07 -12.22 23.56
CA ALA A 77 -3.15 -11.17 24.58
C ALA A 77 -4.51 -10.44 24.62
N GLY A 78 -5.46 -10.82 23.77
CA GLY A 78 -6.81 -10.28 23.69
C GLY A 78 -6.88 -8.87 23.08
N LEU A 79 -5.83 -8.42 22.38
CA LEU A 79 -5.79 -7.05 21.85
C LEU A 79 -6.82 -6.85 20.74
N PHE A 80 -6.89 -7.78 19.79
CA PHE A 80 -7.82 -7.70 18.65
C PHE A 80 -9.27 -7.91 19.05
N ASP A 81 -9.55 -8.78 20.03
CA ASP A 81 -10.91 -8.98 20.53
C ASP A 81 -11.49 -7.72 21.17
N LYS A 82 -10.68 -6.96 21.92
CA LYS A 82 -11.13 -5.69 22.50
C LYS A 82 -11.42 -4.63 21.44
N LEU A 83 -10.59 -4.53 20.40
CA LEU A 83 -10.84 -3.65 19.25
C LEU A 83 -12.09 -4.06 18.48
N HIS A 84 -12.26 -5.36 18.21
CA HIS A 84 -13.43 -5.91 17.53
C HIS A 84 -14.70 -5.61 18.32
N GLN A 85 -14.73 -5.83 19.63
CA GLN A 85 -15.88 -5.49 20.47
C GLN A 85 -16.20 -3.99 20.43
N LYS A 86 -15.18 -3.13 20.57
CA LYS A 86 -15.33 -1.66 20.47
C LYS A 86 -16.00 -1.28 19.14
N LEU A 87 -15.51 -1.80 18.03
CA LEU A 87 -15.96 -1.43 16.69
C LEU A 87 -17.29 -2.09 16.28
N THR A 88 -17.57 -3.31 16.72
CA THR A 88 -18.79 -4.03 16.32
C THR A 88 -20.05 -3.61 17.07
N THR A 89 -19.91 -2.97 18.24
CA THR A 89 -21.07 -2.47 19.01
C THR A 89 -21.87 -1.38 18.30
N THR A 90 -21.23 -0.65 17.38
CA THR A 90 -21.84 0.45 16.63
C THR A 90 -22.27 0.06 15.22
N LEU A 91 -22.01 -1.19 14.80
CA LEU A 91 -22.35 -1.64 13.46
C LEU A 91 -23.87 -1.83 13.28
N PRO A 92 -24.40 -1.44 12.11
CA PRO A 92 -25.74 -1.85 11.70
C PRO A 92 -25.93 -3.38 11.69
N ALA A 93 -27.18 -3.82 11.79
CA ALA A 93 -27.52 -5.24 11.98
C ALA A 93 -26.98 -6.15 10.86
N ASP A 94 -27.09 -5.74 9.60
CA ASP A 94 -26.61 -6.50 8.45
C ASP A 94 -25.09 -6.74 8.48
N GLN A 95 -24.32 -5.74 8.90
CA GLN A 95 -22.88 -5.85 9.08
C GLN A 95 -22.52 -6.70 10.30
N LYS A 96 -23.27 -6.54 11.39
CA LYS A 96 -23.10 -7.35 12.59
C LYS A 96 -23.36 -8.83 12.31
N ASP A 97 -24.41 -9.15 11.55
CA ASP A 97 -24.76 -10.51 11.17
C ASP A 97 -23.65 -11.17 10.33
N TYR A 98 -23.00 -10.42 9.43
CA TYR A 98 -21.84 -10.91 8.69
C TYR A 98 -20.69 -11.34 9.62
N PHE A 99 -20.29 -10.49 10.57
CA PHE A 99 -19.19 -10.81 11.49
C PHE A 99 -19.59 -11.86 12.54
N LEU A 100 -20.86 -11.95 12.94
CA LEU A 100 -21.36 -13.05 13.76
C LEU A 100 -21.32 -14.39 13.00
N GLY A 101 -21.60 -14.38 11.70
CA GLY A 101 -21.46 -15.54 10.82
C GLY A 101 -20.01 -15.92 10.51
N ASN A 102 -19.05 -15.03 10.76
CA ASN A 102 -17.62 -15.21 10.52
C ASN A 102 -16.80 -14.91 11.79
N PRO A 103 -16.94 -15.72 12.87
CA PRO A 103 -16.38 -15.43 14.19
C PRO A 103 -14.85 -15.43 14.23
N THR A 104 -14.20 -15.91 13.18
CA THR A 104 -12.74 -15.93 13.04
C THR A 104 -12.20 -14.58 12.58
N LEU A 105 -13.06 -13.63 12.19
CA LEU A 105 -12.69 -12.27 11.80
C LEU A 105 -12.84 -11.30 12.97
N ALA A 106 -11.73 -10.71 13.40
CA ALA A 106 -11.69 -9.59 14.34
C ALA A 106 -11.56 -8.27 13.56
N VAL A 107 -12.43 -7.28 13.85
CA VAL A 107 -12.45 -5.99 13.14
C VAL A 107 -11.50 -5.04 13.87
N LEU A 108 -10.56 -4.45 13.15
CA LEU A 108 -9.50 -3.60 13.71
C LEU A 108 -9.60 -2.14 13.28
N ALA A 109 -10.25 -1.86 12.16
CA ALA A 109 -10.60 -0.52 11.70
C ALA A 109 -11.77 -0.59 10.71
N ILE A 110 -12.52 0.51 10.60
CA ILE A 110 -13.65 0.65 9.68
C ILE A 110 -13.51 2.00 8.98
N THR A 111 -13.78 2.01 7.67
CA THR A 111 -13.93 3.25 6.90
C THR A 111 -15.19 3.20 6.06
N LYS A 112 -15.68 4.37 5.64
CA LYS A 112 -16.91 4.52 4.88
C LYS A 112 -16.71 5.50 3.73
N GLY A 113 -17.26 5.19 2.56
CA GLY A 113 -17.32 6.09 1.42
C GLY A 113 -17.72 5.38 0.14
N ASN A 114 -17.69 6.08 -0.99
CA ASN A 114 -18.13 5.53 -2.28
C ASN A 114 -17.02 4.72 -2.99
N ILE A 115 -16.60 3.62 -2.37
CA ILE A 115 -15.42 2.81 -2.75
C ILE A 115 -15.57 2.19 -4.15
N PHE A 116 -16.75 1.64 -4.46
CA PHE A 116 -17.03 1.04 -5.77
C PHE A 116 -17.57 2.05 -6.78
N GLU A 117 -17.53 3.34 -6.44
CA GLU A 117 -17.98 4.48 -7.23
C GLU A 117 -19.46 4.39 -7.68
N ASN A 118 -20.28 3.56 -7.04
CA ASN A 118 -21.65 3.31 -7.44
C ASN A 118 -22.68 4.26 -6.79
N GLY A 119 -22.20 5.24 -6.01
CA GLY A 119 -23.00 6.23 -5.29
C GLY A 119 -23.53 5.76 -3.94
N ALA A 120 -23.14 4.55 -3.51
CA ALA A 120 -23.53 4.00 -2.22
C ALA A 120 -22.48 4.30 -1.15
N ASP A 121 -22.93 4.17 0.09
CA ASP A 121 -22.16 4.38 1.31
C ASP A 121 -21.36 3.10 1.67
N ASP A 122 -20.51 2.65 0.74
CA ASP A 122 -19.67 1.45 0.88
C ASP A 122 -18.80 1.51 2.13
N LEU A 123 -18.39 0.33 2.62
CA LEU A 123 -17.57 0.21 3.83
C LEU A 123 -16.32 -0.59 3.55
N GLY A 124 -15.21 -0.17 4.16
CA GLY A 124 -13.98 -0.93 4.21
C GLY A 124 -13.68 -1.34 5.64
N TYR A 125 -13.11 -2.54 5.80
CA TYR A 125 -12.72 -3.11 7.08
C TYR A 125 -11.29 -3.60 6.99
N ILE A 126 -10.47 -3.24 7.96
CA ILE A 126 -9.22 -3.94 8.25
C ILE A 126 -9.53 -4.98 9.32
N VAL A 127 -9.28 -6.24 9.03
CA VAL A 127 -9.61 -7.35 9.93
C VAL A 127 -8.40 -8.25 10.17
N TYR A 128 -8.31 -8.82 11.37
CA TYR A 128 -7.45 -9.96 11.63
C TYR A 128 -8.25 -11.25 11.45
N ASN A 129 -7.71 -12.18 10.66
CA ASN A 129 -8.29 -13.50 10.45
C ASN A 129 -7.57 -14.54 11.32
N LYS A 130 -8.29 -15.10 12.29
CA LYS A 130 -7.81 -16.05 13.28
C LYS A 130 -7.45 -17.42 12.68
N ASP A 131 -8.03 -17.81 11.55
CA ASP A 131 -7.80 -19.14 10.96
C ASP A 131 -6.44 -19.25 10.28
N ASN A 132 -5.91 -18.13 9.78
CA ASN A 132 -4.67 -18.07 9.00
C ASN A 132 -3.68 -17.01 9.53
N HIS A 133 -3.99 -16.41 10.68
CA HIS A 133 -3.15 -15.46 11.42
C HIS A 133 -2.59 -14.32 10.58
N ARG A 134 -3.43 -13.71 9.74
CA ARG A 134 -3.06 -12.55 8.90
C ARG A 134 -4.09 -11.44 8.95
N ILE A 135 -3.67 -10.26 8.51
CA ILE A 135 -4.57 -9.15 8.23
C ILE A 135 -5.21 -9.32 6.85
N GLU A 136 -6.49 -8.99 6.75
CA GLU A 136 -7.24 -8.94 5.50
C GLU A 136 -7.96 -7.59 5.38
N ILE A 137 -8.18 -7.12 4.14
CA ILE A 137 -8.96 -5.90 3.86
C ILE A 137 -10.26 -6.33 3.17
N ILE A 138 -11.37 -6.22 3.88
CA ILE A 138 -12.70 -6.61 3.41
C ILE A 138 -13.49 -5.37 3.03
N LEU A 139 -14.14 -5.40 1.87
CA LEU A 139 -14.98 -4.31 1.38
C LEU A 139 -16.43 -4.78 1.25
N LEU A 140 -17.36 -3.99 1.78
CA LEU A 140 -18.80 -4.16 1.59
C LEU A 140 -19.27 -3.22 0.48
N ASP A 141 -19.64 -3.81 -0.66
CA ASP A 141 -20.41 -3.13 -1.70
C ASP A 141 -21.85 -3.00 -1.21
N ARG A 142 -22.28 -1.79 -0.83
CA ARG A 142 -23.63 -1.55 -0.31
C ARG A 142 -24.70 -1.68 -1.39
N LYS A 143 -24.36 -1.43 -2.66
CA LYS A 143 -25.33 -1.55 -3.75
C LYS A 143 -25.71 -3.00 -4.00
N ASN A 144 -24.73 -3.90 -3.94
CA ASN A 144 -24.94 -5.33 -4.17
C ASN A 144 -25.10 -6.14 -2.87
N ASN A 145 -24.86 -5.51 -1.71
CA ASN A 145 -24.84 -6.12 -0.39
C ASN A 145 -23.90 -7.34 -0.31
N THR A 146 -22.69 -7.19 -0.85
CA THR A 146 -21.68 -8.25 -0.90
C THR A 146 -20.41 -7.83 -0.21
N PHE A 147 -19.87 -8.71 0.63
CA PHE A 147 -18.54 -8.59 1.21
C PHE A 147 -17.55 -9.32 0.31
N ASN A 148 -16.46 -8.65 -0.03
CA ASN A 148 -15.38 -9.22 -0.83
C ASN A 148 -14.03 -8.78 -0.27
N THR A 149 -13.03 -9.66 -0.32
CA THR A 149 -11.70 -9.41 0.25
C THR A 149 -10.71 -9.00 -0.85
N LEU A 150 -9.92 -7.95 -0.60
CA LEU A 150 -8.82 -7.55 -1.48
C LEU A 150 -7.82 -8.70 -1.64
N TYR A 151 -7.30 -8.87 -2.85
CA TYR A 151 -6.38 -9.96 -3.27
C TYR A 151 -6.99 -11.37 -3.33
N LYS A 152 -8.25 -11.56 -2.93
CA LYS A 152 -8.98 -12.83 -3.06
C LYS A 152 -10.10 -12.73 -4.08
N GLU A 153 -11.26 -12.23 -3.67
CA GLU A 153 -12.40 -12.02 -4.56
C GLU A 153 -12.23 -10.73 -5.38
N LEU A 154 -11.55 -9.72 -4.82
CA LEU A 154 -11.26 -8.46 -5.49
C LEU A 154 -9.84 -8.43 -6.02
N LYS A 155 -9.72 -8.31 -7.34
CA LYS A 155 -8.44 -8.18 -8.02
C LYS A 155 -7.83 -6.81 -7.76
N VAL A 156 -6.56 -6.80 -7.41
CA VAL A 156 -5.75 -5.58 -7.28
C VAL A 156 -4.71 -5.56 -8.40
N VAL A 157 -4.41 -4.39 -8.93
CA VAL A 157 -3.32 -4.16 -9.87
C VAL A 157 -2.49 -3.00 -9.36
N ASN A 158 -1.20 -3.23 -9.14
CA ASN A 158 -0.29 -2.16 -8.77
C ASN A 158 0.17 -1.41 -10.02
N THR A 159 -0.44 -0.25 -10.30
CA THR A 159 -0.09 0.55 -11.48
C THR A 159 1.22 1.34 -11.32
N LEU A 160 1.80 1.32 -10.11
CA LEU A 160 3.05 1.97 -9.77
C LEU A 160 4.26 1.05 -9.97
N GLN A 161 4.07 -0.25 -10.19
CA GLN A 161 5.15 -1.24 -10.28
C GLN A 161 6.22 -0.91 -11.33
N ASN A 162 5.85 -0.22 -12.41
CA ASN A 162 6.76 0.20 -13.48
C ASN A 162 7.24 1.66 -13.34
N LEU A 163 6.94 2.31 -12.22
CA LEU A 163 7.47 3.62 -11.88
C LEU A 163 8.65 3.43 -10.92
N ASP A 164 9.70 4.25 -11.05
CA ASP A 164 10.90 4.26 -10.19
C ASP A 164 10.61 4.69 -8.72
N CYS A 165 9.38 4.49 -8.25
CA CYS A 165 8.90 4.82 -6.92
C CYS A 165 8.15 3.67 -6.23
N SER A 166 8.26 2.45 -6.77
CA SER A 166 7.77 1.21 -6.15
C SER A 166 8.81 0.65 -5.16
N SER A 167 8.79 1.12 -3.91
CA SER A 167 9.66 0.59 -2.84
C SER A 167 8.96 -0.28 -1.80
N SER A 168 7.63 -0.42 -1.85
CA SER A 168 6.91 -1.14 -0.79
C SER A 168 7.32 -2.62 -0.71
N PHE A 169 7.80 -3.03 0.46
CA PHE A 169 8.18 -4.40 0.74
C PHE A 169 6.92 -5.22 1.09
N GLY A 170 6.12 -5.55 0.08
CA GLY A 170 4.93 -6.39 0.20
C GLY A 170 3.63 -5.69 -0.18
N SER A 171 2.55 -6.48 -0.19
CA SER A 171 1.17 -6.04 -0.44
C SER A 171 0.58 -5.24 0.73
N LEU A 172 -0.50 -4.49 0.45
CA LEU A 172 -1.16 -3.61 1.43
C LEU A 172 -1.52 -4.28 2.76
N ASP A 173 -2.17 -5.44 2.71
CA ASP A 173 -2.57 -6.23 3.87
C ASP A 173 -1.38 -6.65 4.74
N TYR A 174 -0.25 -6.97 4.11
CA TYR A 174 1.01 -7.28 4.79
C TYR A 174 1.68 -6.05 5.41
N LEU A 175 1.61 -4.89 4.75
CA LEU A 175 2.15 -3.63 5.26
C LEU A 175 1.34 -3.15 6.48
N VAL A 176 0.01 -3.19 6.41
CA VAL A 176 -0.87 -2.86 7.54
C VAL A 176 -0.58 -3.76 8.75
N ALA A 177 -0.36 -5.05 8.52
CA ALA A 177 0.02 -5.97 9.60
C ALA A 177 1.32 -5.57 10.28
N SER A 178 2.35 -5.23 9.50
CA SER A 178 3.63 -4.75 10.03
C SER A 178 3.45 -3.52 10.91
N GLU A 179 2.60 -2.58 10.50
CA GLU A 179 2.35 -1.37 11.26
C GLU A 179 1.54 -1.63 12.53
N LEU A 180 0.55 -2.53 12.48
CA LEU A 180 -0.20 -2.94 13.68
C LEU A 180 0.71 -3.60 14.71
N ILE A 181 1.65 -4.44 14.27
CA ILE A 181 2.67 -5.05 15.15
C ILE A 181 3.59 -3.98 15.74
N TYR A 182 4.05 -3.03 14.92
CA TYR A 182 4.84 -1.90 15.41
C TYR A 182 4.10 -1.09 16.48
N GLN A 183 2.76 -1.00 16.36
CA GLN A 183 1.87 -0.33 17.30
C GLN A 183 1.38 -1.20 18.48
N GLU A 184 1.96 -2.39 18.72
CA GLU A 184 1.46 -3.31 19.75
C GLU A 184 1.33 -2.65 21.13
N ASP A 185 2.37 -1.96 21.60
CA ASP A 185 2.36 -1.30 22.91
C ASP A 185 1.29 -0.21 22.98
N TYR A 186 1.10 0.54 21.90
CA TYR A 186 0.05 1.55 21.82
C TYR A 186 -1.34 0.90 21.92
N ILE A 187 -1.56 -0.19 21.17
CA ILE A 187 -2.82 -0.94 21.20
C ILE A 187 -3.10 -1.50 22.59
N ARG A 188 -2.08 -2.06 23.22
CA ARG A 188 -2.17 -2.63 24.57
C ARG A 188 -2.56 -1.59 25.62
N LEU A 189 -1.98 -0.39 25.54
CA LEU A 189 -2.22 0.69 26.50
C LEU A 189 -3.53 1.42 26.27
N ASN A 190 -3.89 1.68 25.01
CA ASN A 190 -5.01 2.57 24.67
C ASN A 190 -6.27 1.84 24.22
N ASN A 191 -6.19 0.53 23.96
CA ASN A 191 -7.27 -0.22 23.34
C ASN A 191 -7.79 0.48 22.06
N SER A 192 -6.85 0.96 21.26
CA SER A 192 -7.08 1.67 20.01
C SER A 192 -5.84 1.56 19.12
N ASN A 193 -5.90 2.07 17.91
CA ASN A 193 -4.76 2.15 17.00
C ASN A 193 -4.88 3.42 16.16
N TYR A 194 -3.80 3.78 15.48
CA TYR A 194 -3.75 4.95 14.61
C TYR A 194 -4.74 4.89 13.42
N LEU A 195 -5.16 3.69 13.00
CA LEU A 195 -6.21 3.52 11.98
C LEU A 195 -7.55 4.09 12.46
N ILE A 196 -7.84 3.92 13.75
CA ILE A 196 -9.06 4.40 14.42
C ILE A 196 -8.89 5.86 14.85
N ASP A 197 -7.82 6.17 15.59
CA ASP A 197 -7.72 7.44 16.31
C ASP A 197 -7.44 8.61 15.37
N ASP A 198 -6.65 8.40 14.33
CA ASP A 198 -6.33 9.41 13.32
C ASP A 198 -7.25 9.34 12.09
N ASN A 199 -8.19 8.38 12.07
CA ASN A 199 -8.98 8.02 10.88
C ASN A 199 -8.10 7.82 9.63
N SER A 200 -6.91 7.26 9.80
CA SER A 200 -5.91 7.16 8.74
C SER A 200 -6.29 6.13 7.66
N PHE A 201 -7.19 5.19 7.96
CA PHE A 201 -7.86 4.37 6.95
C PHE A 201 -9.12 5.10 6.45
N GLU A 202 -9.01 5.79 5.31
CA GLU A 202 -10.05 6.69 4.82
C GLU A 202 -10.43 6.50 3.34
N VAL A 203 -11.66 6.85 3.00
CA VAL A 203 -12.11 7.06 1.61
C VAL A 203 -12.18 8.56 1.37
N THR A 204 -11.33 9.08 0.50
CA THR A 204 -11.06 10.52 0.45
C THR A 204 -10.78 11.01 -0.97
N ASP A 205 -10.71 12.33 -1.14
CA ASP A 205 -10.18 12.94 -2.36
C ASP A 205 -8.74 13.39 -2.12
N ILE A 206 -7.79 12.56 -2.58
CA ILE A 206 -6.36 12.86 -2.38
C ILE A 206 -5.89 14.11 -3.13
N SER A 207 -6.68 14.63 -4.08
CA SER A 207 -6.34 15.86 -4.79
C SER A 207 -6.58 17.12 -3.96
N THR A 208 -7.40 17.03 -2.92
CA THR A 208 -7.78 18.14 -2.04
C THR A 208 -7.40 17.91 -0.58
N ASN A 209 -7.19 16.66 -0.17
CA ASN A 209 -6.76 16.30 1.18
C ASN A 209 -5.27 16.62 1.39
N LYS A 210 -4.98 17.40 2.44
CA LYS A 210 -3.65 17.95 2.73
C LYS A 210 -2.67 16.94 3.33
N ASN A 211 -3.14 15.75 3.71
CA ASN A 211 -2.29 14.67 4.20
C ASN A 211 -1.48 14.01 3.06
N PHE A 212 -1.87 14.27 1.80
CA PHE A 212 -1.23 13.70 0.61
C PHE A 212 -0.42 14.76 -0.13
N ASP A 213 0.89 14.52 -0.24
CA ASP A 213 1.80 15.28 -1.08
C ASP A 213 1.87 14.63 -2.47
N LEU A 214 1.03 15.09 -3.40
CA LEU A 214 1.02 14.60 -4.78
C LEU A 214 2.29 14.97 -5.58
N GLN A 215 3.15 15.85 -5.06
CA GLN A 215 4.39 16.24 -5.73
C GLN A 215 5.54 15.30 -5.35
N GLN A 216 5.63 14.95 -4.06
CA GLN A 216 6.68 14.06 -3.55
C GLN A 216 6.26 12.60 -3.57
N GLY A 217 4.96 12.31 -3.52
CA GLY A 217 4.42 10.97 -3.64
C GLY A 217 4.54 10.37 -5.05
N CYS A 218 4.48 9.05 -5.12
CA CYS A 218 4.46 8.24 -6.32
C CYS A 218 3.04 8.20 -6.92
N LEU A 219 2.77 9.06 -7.91
CA LEU A 219 1.46 9.14 -8.57
C LEU A 219 1.50 8.58 -10.00
N ASN A 220 0.56 7.69 -10.31
CA ASN A 220 0.30 7.30 -11.70
C ASN A 220 -0.29 8.49 -12.48
N LYS A 221 0.53 9.10 -13.34
CA LYS A 221 0.17 10.29 -14.13
C LYS A 221 -0.98 10.08 -15.12
N ASN A 222 -1.39 8.83 -15.37
CA ASN A 222 -2.53 8.53 -16.23
C ASN A 222 -3.88 8.68 -15.52
N ILE A 223 -3.90 8.83 -14.19
CA ILE A 223 -5.11 9.12 -13.43
C ILE A 223 -5.35 10.63 -13.42
N ALA A 224 -6.49 11.06 -13.95
CA ALA A 224 -6.91 12.46 -13.94
C ALA A 224 -7.26 12.91 -12.51
N LYS A 225 -7.06 14.20 -12.19
CA LYS A 225 -7.29 14.73 -10.84
C LYS A 225 -8.72 14.58 -10.34
N ASP A 226 -9.69 14.78 -11.22
CA ASP A 226 -11.12 14.59 -10.94
C ASP A 226 -11.49 13.12 -10.66
N ALA A 227 -10.66 12.17 -11.10
CA ALA A 227 -10.80 10.75 -10.78
C ALA A 227 -10.22 10.35 -9.41
N MET A 228 -9.58 11.28 -8.68
CA MET A 228 -8.94 11.02 -7.38
C MET A 228 -9.88 11.11 -6.18
N ALA A 229 -11.12 11.59 -6.36
CA ALA A 229 -12.17 11.50 -5.36
C ALA A 229 -12.52 10.04 -5.05
N ASN A 230 -13.04 9.73 -3.86
CA ASN A 230 -13.45 8.38 -3.47
C ASN A 230 -12.32 7.34 -3.57
N SER A 231 -11.10 7.74 -3.24
CA SER A 231 -9.95 6.85 -3.20
C SER A 231 -9.86 6.20 -1.85
N LEU A 232 -9.77 4.87 -1.83
CA LEU A 232 -9.56 4.11 -0.60
C LEU A 232 -8.07 4.21 -0.25
N CYS A 233 -7.73 4.95 0.79
CA CYS A 233 -6.36 5.16 1.23
C CYS A 233 -6.08 4.31 2.47
N VAL A 234 -5.11 3.42 2.33
CA VAL A 234 -4.66 2.52 3.38
C VAL A 234 -3.32 3.03 3.88
N PRO A 235 -3.21 3.37 5.17
CA PRO A 235 -1.95 3.85 5.71
C PRO A 235 -0.97 2.69 5.87
N THR A 236 0.31 2.98 5.66
CA THR A 236 1.40 2.00 5.70
C THR A 236 2.48 2.35 6.73
N SER A 237 2.32 3.48 7.43
CA SER A 237 3.05 3.82 8.65
C SER A 237 2.20 4.73 9.53
N SER A 238 2.35 4.65 10.85
CA SER A 238 1.77 5.62 11.79
C SER A 238 2.73 6.77 12.11
N VAL A 239 4.03 6.60 11.86
CA VAL A 239 5.08 7.59 12.20
C VAL A 239 5.26 8.55 11.05
N TYR A 240 5.36 8.00 9.85
CA TYR A 240 5.37 8.76 8.61
C TYR A 240 3.95 8.78 8.09
N ALA A 241 3.53 9.91 7.51
CA ALA A 241 2.24 10.02 6.82
C ALA A 241 2.25 9.20 5.52
N ASN A 242 2.52 7.89 5.60
CA ASN A 242 2.70 7.01 4.46
C ASN A 242 1.39 6.28 4.15
N PHE A 243 1.02 6.26 2.87
CA PHE A 243 -0.24 5.71 2.41
C PHE A 243 -0.08 5.06 1.05
N GLN A 244 -0.90 4.07 0.79
CA GLN A 244 -1.17 3.59 -0.56
C GLN A 244 -2.66 3.73 -0.83
N CYS A 245 -2.99 4.40 -1.93
CA CYS A 245 -4.37 4.68 -2.30
C CYS A 245 -4.78 3.88 -3.54
N LEU A 246 -5.96 3.27 -3.43
CA LEU A 246 -6.58 2.47 -4.47
C LEU A 246 -7.78 3.19 -5.06
N LYS A 247 -7.99 2.94 -6.35
CA LYS A 247 -9.17 3.37 -7.07
C LYS A 247 -9.86 2.18 -7.70
N TYR A 248 -11.18 2.09 -7.57
CA TYR A 248 -11.94 1.07 -8.27
C TYR A 248 -12.16 1.44 -9.74
N ASN A 249 -11.71 0.58 -10.65
CA ASN A 249 -11.94 0.72 -12.08
C ASN A 249 -13.16 -0.12 -12.49
N LYS A 250 -14.34 0.50 -12.54
CA LYS A 250 -15.61 -0.19 -12.86
C LYS A 250 -15.57 -0.99 -14.16
N LYS A 251 -14.89 -0.47 -15.19
CA LYS A 251 -14.85 -1.11 -16.52
C LYS A 251 -14.09 -2.43 -16.48
N LYS A 252 -13.00 -2.46 -15.70
CA LYS A 252 -12.15 -3.65 -15.55
C LYS A 252 -12.56 -4.53 -14.36
N GLN A 253 -13.37 -4.01 -13.44
CA GLN A 253 -13.74 -4.64 -12.17
C GLN A 253 -12.52 -5.02 -11.33
N ILE A 254 -11.58 -4.08 -11.20
CA ILE A 254 -10.34 -4.23 -10.42
C ILE A 254 -10.11 -2.99 -9.56
N PHE A 255 -9.33 -3.14 -8.50
CA PHE A 255 -8.73 -2.02 -7.79
C PHE A 255 -7.34 -1.72 -8.36
N GLU A 256 -7.06 -0.46 -8.66
CA GLU A 256 -5.77 0.01 -9.14
C GLU A 256 -5.09 0.77 -8.00
N ILE A 257 -3.96 0.27 -7.49
CA ILE A 257 -3.07 1.09 -6.65
C ILE A 257 -2.43 2.11 -7.59
N TYR A 258 -2.71 3.38 -7.35
CA TYR A 258 -2.36 4.45 -8.28
C TYR A 258 -1.63 5.62 -7.61
N PHE A 259 -1.57 5.61 -6.28
CA PHE A 259 -0.78 6.54 -5.51
C PHE A 259 -0.11 5.83 -4.32
N SER A 260 1.17 6.10 -4.10
CA SER A 260 1.91 5.71 -2.90
C SER A 260 2.66 6.92 -2.36
N GLN A 261 2.66 7.09 -1.05
CA GLN A 261 3.48 8.06 -0.34
C GLN A 261 4.33 7.30 0.66
N GLU A 262 5.64 7.29 0.45
CA GLU A 262 6.63 6.63 1.28
C GLU A 262 7.76 7.62 1.53
N PHE A 263 7.72 8.31 2.68
CA PHE A 263 8.85 9.13 3.12
C PHE A 263 9.85 8.27 3.87
N ALA A 264 11.13 8.41 3.52
CA ALA A 264 12.25 7.94 4.33
C ALA A 264 12.88 9.13 5.05
N ASP A 265 13.42 8.90 6.24
CA ASP A 265 14.18 9.89 7.03
C ASP A 265 15.33 10.55 6.25
#